data_AF-A0A218UD93-F1
#
_entry.id   AF-A0A218UD93-F1
#
_cell.length_a   1.000
_cell.length_b   1.000
_cell.length_c   1.000
_cell.angle_alpha   90.00
_cell.angle_beta   90.00
_cell.angle_gamma   90.00
#
_symmetry.space_group_name_H-M   'P 1'
#
loop_
_entity.id
_entity.type
_entity.pdbx_description
1 polymer ?
#
loop_
_entity_poly.entity_id
_entity_poly.type
_entity_poly.pdbx_seq_one_letter_code
_entity_poly.pdbx_strand_id
1 'polypeptide(L)'
;MFQSFYSAIVELCENGGKRPAGGSGFTREQADAIRRIRASKDSWDVLGLKPGASREEVTRAYRRLAVLLHPDKCAAPGSEDAFKALGSARAALLRNLP
;
A
#
# COMPACT_ATOMS: atom_id res chain seq x y z
N MET A 1 -22.49 -6.00 29.13
CA MET A 1 -22.52 -6.41 27.71
C MET A 1 -23.25 -5.41 26.79
N PHE A 2 -24.20 -4.59 27.28
CA PHE A 2 -24.89 -3.56 26.48
C PHE A 2 -24.12 -2.25 26.25
N GLN A 3 -23.16 -1.90 27.13
CA GLN A 3 -22.43 -0.63 27.08
C GLN A 3 -21.45 -0.55 25.90
N SER A 4 -20.78 -1.67 25.58
CA SER A 4 -19.86 -1.77 24.44
C SER A 4 -20.57 -1.65 23.09
N PHE A 5 -21.84 -2.08 23.02
CA PHE A 5 -22.65 -2.00 21.81
C PHE A 5 -23.10 -0.56 21.53
N TYR A 6 -23.46 0.20 22.57
CA TYR A 6 -23.81 1.61 22.44
C TYR A 6 -22.59 2.48 22.07
N SER A 7 -21.42 2.23 22.66
CA SER A 7 -20.19 2.94 22.26
C SER A 7 -19.81 2.68 20.81
N ALA A 8 -19.92 1.44 20.32
CA ALA A 8 -19.62 1.11 18.93
C ALA A 8 -20.57 1.78 17.92
N ILE A 9 -21.84 1.98 18.29
CA ILE A 9 -22.82 2.70 17.46
C ILE A 9 -22.54 4.21 17.44
N VAL A 10 -22.16 4.79 18.58
CA VAL A 10 -21.80 6.22 18.68
C VAL A 10 -20.52 6.52 17.89
N GLU A 11 -19.48 5.70 18.03
CA GLU A 11 -18.22 5.84 17.27
C GLU A 11 -18.41 5.70 15.75
N LEU A 12 -19.41 4.92 15.30
CA LEU A 12 -19.75 4.78 13.89
C LEU A 12 -20.44 6.04 13.33
N CYS A 13 -21.30 6.67 14.13
CA CYS A 13 -21.98 7.92 13.77
C CYS A 13 -21.00 9.10 13.73
N GLU A 14 -20.07 9.20 14.68
CA GLU A 14 -19.08 10.28 14.72
C GLU A 14 -18.05 10.18 13.58
N ASN A 15 -17.75 8.98 13.08
CA ASN A 15 -16.85 8.76 11.93
C ASN A 15 -17.56 8.80 10.54
N GLY A 16 -18.76 9.37 10.46
CA GLY A 16 -19.49 9.51 9.20
C GLY A 16 -19.86 8.16 8.55
N GLY A 17 -20.13 7.13 9.36
CA GLY A 17 -20.50 5.79 8.89
C GLY A 17 -19.31 4.90 8.49
N LYS A 18 -18.06 5.38 8.60
CA LYS A 18 -16.88 4.52 8.43
C LYS A 18 -16.57 3.83 9.76
N ARG A 19 -16.54 2.49 9.73
CA ARG A 19 -16.17 1.70 10.92
C ARG A 19 -14.78 2.10 11.40
N PRO A 20 -14.55 2.30 12.70
CA PRO A 20 -13.20 2.44 13.23
C PRO A 20 -12.41 1.19 12.87
N ALA A 21 -11.17 1.37 12.42
CA ALA A 21 -10.27 0.30 11.98
C ALA A 21 -9.80 -0.58 13.17
N GLY A 22 -10.74 -1.29 13.79
CA GLY A 22 -10.50 -2.28 14.83
C GLY A 22 -10.31 -3.66 14.23
N GLY A 23 -9.05 -4.07 14.08
CA GLY A 23 -8.62 -5.35 13.50
C GLY A 23 -7.85 -5.10 12.20
N SER A 24 -6.52 -5.23 12.25
CA SER A 24 -5.55 -5.12 11.15
C SER A 24 -6.13 -4.43 9.91
N GLY A 25 -6.14 -3.09 9.89
CA GLY A 25 -6.78 -2.25 8.87
C GLY A 25 -6.13 -2.30 7.48
N PHE A 26 -5.80 -3.51 7.01
CA PHE A 26 -5.17 -3.81 5.75
C PHE A 26 -5.54 -5.21 5.26
N THR A 27 -5.59 -5.39 3.94
CA THR A 27 -5.89 -6.65 3.29
C THR A 27 -4.66 -7.57 3.27
N ARG A 28 -4.88 -8.87 3.09
CA ARG A 28 -3.79 -9.84 2.90
C ARG A 28 -2.91 -9.47 1.71
N GLU A 29 -3.51 -8.99 0.62
CA GLU A 29 -2.80 -8.53 -0.57
C GLU A 29 -1.87 -7.34 -0.26
N GLN A 30 -2.32 -6.39 0.58
CA GLN A 30 -1.48 -5.29 1.04
C GLN A 30 -0.29 -5.80 1.87
N ALA A 31 -0.52 -6.75 2.78
CA ALA A 31 0.55 -7.35 3.59
C ALA A 31 1.58 -8.10 2.73
N ASP A 32 1.12 -8.90 1.76
CA ASP A 32 1.99 -9.62 0.83
C ASP A 32 2.80 -8.66 -0.06
N ALA A 33 2.17 -7.58 -0.55
CA ALA A 33 2.85 -6.55 -1.33
C ALA A 33 3.94 -5.83 -0.52
N ILE A 34 3.66 -5.45 0.74
CA ILE A 34 4.66 -4.84 1.63
C ILE A 34 5.81 -5.80 1.90
N ARG A 35 5.51 -7.07 2.19
CA ARG A 35 6.52 -8.10 2.41
C ARG A 35 7.41 -8.28 1.19
N ARG A 36 6.82 -8.33 -0.02
CA ARG A 36 7.56 -8.42 -1.28
C ARG A 36 8.49 -7.22 -1.43
N ILE A 37 7.96 -6.00 -1.38
CA ILE A 37 8.74 -4.76 -1.59
C ILE A 37 9.90 -4.67 -0.60
N ARG A 38 9.71 -5.08 0.66
CA ARG A 38 10.78 -5.10 1.67
C ARG A 38 11.83 -6.18 1.44
N ALA A 39 11.46 -7.29 0.80
CA ALA A 39 12.38 -8.38 0.45
C ALA A 39 13.07 -8.18 -0.90
N SER A 40 12.51 -7.33 -1.76
CA SER A 40 13.05 -7.00 -3.09
C SER A 40 14.39 -6.27 -2.98
N LYS A 41 15.39 -6.75 -3.72
CA LYS A 41 16.70 -6.10 -3.86
C LYS A 41 16.78 -5.19 -5.08
N ASP A 42 15.91 -5.40 -6.06
CA ASP A 42 15.93 -4.74 -7.36
C ASP A 42 14.69 -3.86 -7.57
N SER A 43 14.87 -2.70 -8.20
CA SER A 43 13.77 -1.76 -8.50
C SER A 43 12.68 -2.36 -9.38
N TRP A 44 13.04 -3.32 -10.26
CA TRP A 44 12.09 -4.05 -11.08
C TRP A 44 11.20 -4.96 -10.23
N ASP A 45 11.79 -5.67 -9.25
CA ASP A 45 11.05 -6.59 -8.38
C ASP A 45 10.15 -5.85 -7.38
N VAL A 46 10.57 -4.68 -6.92
CA VAL A 46 9.76 -3.75 -6.12
C VAL A 46 8.45 -3.38 -6.83
N LEU A 47 8.50 -3.17 -8.15
CA LEU A 47 7.30 -2.88 -8.97
C LEU A 47 6.61 -4.15 -9.49
N GLY A 48 7.16 -5.33 -9.24
CA GLY A 48 6.66 -6.59 -9.78
C GLY A 48 6.78 -6.68 -11.31
N LEU A 49 7.76 -6.00 -11.90
CA LEU A 49 8.02 -5.96 -13.33
C LEU A 49 9.25 -6.78 -13.70
N LYS A 50 9.32 -7.17 -14.98
CA LYS A 50 10.52 -7.80 -15.54
C LYS A 50 11.53 -6.73 -15.96
N PRO A 51 12.85 -7.01 -15.90
CA PRO A 51 13.86 -6.15 -16.49
C PRO A 51 13.57 -5.90 -17.97
N GLY A 52 13.63 -4.63 -18.40
CA GLY A 52 13.31 -4.23 -19.77
C GLY A 52 11.86 -3.82 -20.02
N ALA A 53 11.02 -3.73 -18.98
CA ALA A 53 9.68 -3.18 -19.11
C ALA A 53 9.72 -1.68 -19.48
N SER A 54 8.71 -1.21 -20.21
CA SER A 54 8.66 0.15 -20.74
C SER A 54 8.35 1.20 -19.65
N ARG A 55 8.56 2.49 -19.97
CA ARG A 55 8.23 3.61 -19.05
C ARG A 55 6.74 3.62 -18.69
N GLU A 56 5.88 3.22 -19.62
CA GLU A 56 4.43 3.10 -19.42
C GLU A 56 4.11 1.96 -18.45
N GLU A 57 4.78 0.82 -18.59
CA GLU A 57 4.60 -0.34 -17.68
C GLU A 57 5.05 0.00 -16.26
N VAL A 58 6.21 0.63 -16.11
CA VAL A 58 6.72 1.15 -14.81
C VAL A 58 5.70 2.09 -14.16
N THR A 59 5.15 3.03 -14.92
CA THR A 59 4.16 3.98 -14.39
C THR A 59 2.83 3.29 -14.05
N ARG A 60 2.40 2.32 -14.84
CA ARG A 60 1.16 1.56 -14.59
C ARG A 60 1.29 0.69 -13.34
N ALA A 61 2.40 -0.03 -13.17
CA ALA A 61 2.67 -0.85 -11.99
C ALA A 61 2.74 0.02 -10.73
N TYR A 62 3.46 1.14 -10.80
CA TYR A 62 3.54 2.10 -9.70
C TYR A 62 2.16 2.59 -9.27
N ARG A 63 1.29 3.02 -10.20
CA ARG A 63 -0.05 3.51 -9.86
C ARG A 63 -0.89 2.46 -9.14
N ARG A 64 -0.82 1.19 -9.57
CA ARG A 64 -1.55 0.09 -8.93
C ARG A 64 -1.08 -0.13 -7.50
N LEU A 65 0.23 -0.25 -7.30
CA LEU A 65 0.84 -0.47 -5.98
C LEU A 65 0.68 0.74 -5.07
N ALA A 66 0.74 1.96 -5.60
CA ALA A 66 0.56 3.20 -4.84
C ALA A 66 -0.87 3.31 -4.28
N VAL A 67 -1.89 2.94 -5.05
CA VAL A 67 -3.28 2.91 -4.55
C VAL A 67 -3.47 1.81 -3.51
N LEU A 68 -2.83 0.66 -3.71
CA LEU A 68 -2.89 -0.47 -2.78
C LEU A 68 -2.24 -0.14 -1.44
N LEU A 69 -1.06 0.49 -1.46
CA LEU A 69 -0.24 0.74 -0.28
C LEU A 69 -0.38 2.16 0.28
N HIS A 70 -1.33 2.94 -0.22
CA HIS A 70 -1.53 4.31 0.23
C HIS A 70 -1.78 4.35 1.75
N PRO A 71 -1.08 5.19 2.53
CA PRO A 71 -1.20 5.20 4.00
C PRO A 71 -2.61 5.53 4.50
N ASP A 72 -3.40 6.29 3.74
CA ASP A 72 -4.83 6.55 4.04
C ASP A 72 -5.71 5.28 3.99
N LYS A 73 -5.37 4.31 3.13
CA LYS A 73 -6.17 3.11 2.87
C LYS A 73 -5.55 1.83 3.47
N CYS A 74 -4.28 1.88 3.83
CA CYS A 74 -3.49 0.75 4.28
C CYS A 74 -2.80 1.09 5.60
N ALA A 75 -3.42 0.68 6.70
CA ALA A 75 -2.85 0.83 8.05
C ALA A 75 -1.84 -0.28 8.39
N ALA A 76 -1.26 -0.94 7.38
CA ALA A 76 -0.30 -2.02 7.58
C ALA A 76 1.04 -1.50 8.12
N PRO A 77 1.69 -2.23 9.04
CA PRO A 77 3.02 -1.87 9.52
C PRO A 77 4.03 -1.91 8.37
N GLY A 78 4.70 -0.80 8.11
CA GLY A 78 5.66 -0.66 7.02
C GLY A 78 5.04 -0.32 5.66
N SER A 79 3.77 0.06 5.59
CA SER A 79 3.16 0.59 4.35
C SER A 79 3.89 1.84 3.86
N GLU A 80 4.26 2.74 4.76
CA GLU A 80 5.00 3.97 4.43
C GLU A 80 6.39 3.68 3.83
N ASP A 81 7.17 2.80 4.47
CA ASP A 81 8.48 2.37 3.96
C ASP A 81 8.37 1.70 2.59
N ALA A 82 7.39 0.81 2.42
CA ALA A 82 7.14 0.17 1.14
C ALA A 82 6.75 1.19 0.06
N PHE A 83 5.95 2.20 0.41
CA PHE A 83 5.56 3.27 -0.50
C PHE A 83 6.75 4.15 -0.91
N LYS A 84 7.64 4.48 0.04
CA LYS A 84 8.91 5.20 -0.23
C LYS A 84 9.81 4.39 -1.16
N ALA A 85 9.98 3.09 -0.89
CA ALA A 85 10.75 2.19 -1.75
C ALA A 85 10.17 2.11 -3.17
N LEU A 86 8.84 2.04 -3.29
CA LEU A 86 8.13 2.04 -4.57
C LEU A 86 8.39 3.32 -5.38
N GLY A 87 8.37 4.49 -4.72
CA GLY A 87 8.68 5.78 -5.34
C GLY A 87 10.12 5.87 -5.81
N SER A 88 11.07 5.44 -4.98
CA SER A 88 12.49 5.40 -5.32
C SER A 88 12.78 4.46 -6.49
N ALA A 89 12.21 3.26 -6.47
CA ALA A 89 12.32 2.28 -7.56
C ALA A 89 11.81 2.84 -8.88
N ARG A 90 10.63 3.47 -8.88
CA ARG A 90 10.08 4.13 -10.08
C ARG A 90 11.03 5.22 -10.60
N ALA A 91 11.52 6.10 -9.73
CA ALA A 91 12.41 7.18 -10.14
C ALA A 91 13.72 6.65 -10.74
N ALA A 92 14.32 5.63 -10.13
CA ALA A 92 15.53 4.98 -10.62
C ALA A 92 15.34 4.37 -12.01
N LEU A 93 14.21 3.67 -12.24
CA LEU A 93 13.93 3.04 -13.52
C LEU A 93 13.63 4.07 -14.62
N LEU A 94 12.84 5.09 -14.33
CA LEU A 94 12.52 6.14 -15.32
C LEU A 94 13.74 6.98 -15.72
N ARG A 95 14.75 7.06 -14.84
CA ARG A 95 16.04 7.71 -15.15
C ARG A 95 16.93 6.86 -16.07
N ASN A 96 16.86 5.54 -15.95
CA ASN A 96 17.71 4.61 -16.71
C ASN A 96 17.06 4.13 -18.03
N LEU A 97 15.77 4.42 -18.24
CA LEU A 97 15.07 4.09 -19.48
C LEU A 97 15.36 5.17 -20.55
N PRO A 98 15.74 4.75 -21.78
CA PRO A 98 16.04 5.66 -22.89
C PRO A 98 14.82 6.47 -23.34
#